data_AF-A0AA38R7Y7-F1
#
_entry.id   AF-A0AA38R7Y7-F1
#
_cell.length_a   1.000
_cell.length_b   1.000
_cell.length_c   1.000
_cell.angle_alpha   90.00
_cell.angle_beta   90.00
_cell.angle_gamma   90.00
#
_symmetry.space_group_name_H-M   'P 1'
#
loop_
_entity.id
_entity.type
_entity.pdbx_description
1 polymer ?
#
loop_
_entity_poly.entity_id
_entity_poly.type
_entity_poly.pdbx_seq_one_letter_code
_entity_poly.pdbx_strand_id
1 'polypeptide(L)'
;MAHPTKDPGQDDSHLCPPVGVRQSGDLKNNPPIPENHPTVGYQLNHFMLRIRDPKATLHFYMELMGMRTIFTLNAGPFTIYFLAYPQTPEHRADPAAFSQDLIPHSVMCRTLGLLELCHYHGSEDQPPSFISNGNTPPHLGFNHLGFTVPDVRKAVDRLRREGVKVVKDVDEGPVEGIPTTSWERETHGIATQALDPGFRKMTPKFAFIEDPNGYLIELVPQDLSL
;
A
#
# COMPACT_ATOMS: atom_id res chain seq x y z
N MET A 1 28.73 11.72 15.50
CA MET A 1 29.16 11.45 14.11
C MET A 1 28.70 12.62 13.27
N ALA A 2 29.61 13.25 12.53
CA ALA A 2 29.27 14.40 11.69
C ALA A 2 28.41 13.92 10.50
N HIS A 3 27.27 14.59 10.27
CA HIS A 3 26.55 14.44 9.01
C HIS A 3 27.46 14.91 7.88
N PRO A 4 27.63 14.14 6.79
CA PRO A 4 28.37 14.63 5.64
C PRO A 4 27.62 15.83 5.07
N THR A 5 28.26 17.00 5.14
CA THR A 5 27.79 18.24 4.51
C THR A 5 27.75 18.03 3.00
N LYS A 6 26.59 18.22 2.37
CA LYS A 6 26.43 18.21 0.90
C LYS A 6 27.47 19.14 0.27
N ASP A 7 28.13 18.66 -0.77
CA ASP A 7 29.00 19.47 -1.62
C ASP A 7 28.13 20.51 -2.35
N PRO A 8 28.37 21.83 -2.16
CA PRO A 8 27.50 22.89 -2.68
C PRO A 8 27.48 23.02 -4.22
N GLY A 9 28.20 22.16 -4.95
CA GLY A 9 28.27 22.16 -6.42
C GLY A 9 27.53 21.03 -7.13
N GLN A 10 26.83 20.13 -6.43
CA GLN A 10 26.14 19.00 -7.08
C GLN A 10 24.74 19.42 -7.56
N ASP A 11 24.58 19.55 -8.89
CA ASP A 11 23.29 19.85 -9.51
C ASP A 11 22.36 18.63 -9.45
N ASP A 12 21.56 18.58 -8.39
CA ASP A 12 20.54 17.54 -8.16
C ASP A 12 19.30 17.71 -9.06
N SER A 13 19.28 18.65 -10.02
CA SER A 13 18.12 18.89 -10.90
C SER A 13 17.71 17.66 -11.72
N HIS A 14 18.64 16.75 -11.99
CA HIS A 14 18.37 15.47 -12.64
C HIS A 14 17.56 14.50 -11.75
N LEU A 15 17.61 14.65 -10.42
CA LEU A 15 16.88 13.81 -9.46
C LEU A 15 15.42 14.23 -9.28
N CYS A 16 15.08 15.47 -9.64
CA CYS A 16 13.76 16.05 -9.41
C CYS A 16 13.12 16.42 -10.75
N PRO A 17 12.19 15.61 -11.27
CA PRO A 17 11.40 16.02 -12.43
C PRO A 17 10.60 17.30 -12.12
N PRO A 18 10.25 18.12 -13.14
CA PRO A 18 9.50 19.35 -12.95
C PRO A 18 8.21 19.14 -12.14
N VAL A 19 8.12 19.81 -10.99
CA VAL A 19 6.95 19.73 -10.10
C VAL A 19 5.72 20.27 -10.83
N GLY A 20 4.61 19.52 -10.78
CA GLY A 20 3.32 19.94 -11.35
C GLY A 20 3.17 19.76 -12.86
N VAL A 21 4.12 19.11 -13.54
CA VAL A 21 4.04 18.83 -14.97
C VAL A 21 3.76 17.35 -15.21
N ARG A 22 2.65 17.02 -15.88
CA ARG A 22 2.34 15.64 -16.28
C ARG A 22 3.34 15.16 -17.32
N GLN A 23 3.95 14.01 -17.07
CA GLN A 23 4.95 13.41 -17.95
C GLN A 23 4.64 11.93 -18.16
N SER A 24 4.85 11.43 -19.38
CA SER A 24 4.56 10.03 -19.76
C SER A 24 5.85 9.23 -19.89
N GLY A 25 6.16 8.37 -18.92
CA GLY A 25 7.32 7.46 -18.99
C GLY A 25 8.67 8.17 -19.09
N ASP A 26 9.73 7.36 -19.16
CA ASP A 26 11.14 7.73 -18.92
C ASP A 26 11.53 9.12 -19.43
N LEU A 27 11.70 10.01 -18.46
CA LEU A 27 12.28 11.32 -18.65
C LEU A 27 13.74 11.09 -18.96
N LYS A 28 14.22 11.71 -20.04
CA LYS A 28 15.57 11.60 -20.62
C LYS A 28 16.75 11.86 -19.65
N ASN A 29 16.52 11.90 -18.35
CA ASN A 29 17.43 12.20 -17.25
C ASN A 29 17.55 11.06 -16.21
N ASN A 30 16.86 9.92 -16.34
CA ASN A 30 17.18 8.76 -15.50
C ASN A 30 18.40 8.04 -16.10
N PRO A 31 19.55 8.01 -15.43
CA PRO A 31 20.68 7.25 -15.92
C PRO A 31 20.36 5.74 -15.90
N PRO A 32 20.79 4.97 -16.91
CA PRO A 32 20.68 3.52 -16.85
C PRO A 32 21.43 2.99 -15.63
N ILE A 33 20.91 1.95 -15.00
CA ILE A 33 21.58 1.24 -13.90
C ILE A 33 22.51 0.18 -14.54
N PRO A 34 23.85 0.37 -14.53
CA PRO A 34 24.75 -0.62 -15.09
C PRO A 34 24.76 -1.91 -14.27
N GLU A 35 25.17 -3.03 -14.86
CA GLU A 35 25.18 -4.35 -14.21
C GLU A 35 26.03 -4.41 -12.92
N ASN A 36 27.03 -3.54 -12.81
CA ASN A 36 27.91 -3.43 -11.65
C ASN A 36 27.46 -2.37 -10.63
N HIS A 37 26.28 -1.76 -10.81
CA HIS A 37 25.78 -0.74 -9.88
C HIS A 37 25.52 -1.37 -8.50
N PRO A 38 25.86 -0.70 -7.38
CA PRO A 38 25.75 -1.28 -6.03
C PRO A 38 24.33 -1.63 -5.59
N THR A 39 23.31 -1.14 -6.30
CA THR A 39 21.90 -1.45 -6.01
C THR A 39 21.30 -2.54 -6.90
N VAL A 40 22.09 -3.13 -7.81
CA VAL A 40 21.64 -4.29 -8.59
C VAL A 40 21.23 -5.40 -7.63
N GLY A 41 19.96 -5.83 -7.74
CA GLY A 41 19.37 -6.84 -6.87
C GLY A 41 18.62 -6.29 -5.65
N TYR A 42 18.58 -4.98 -5.41
CA TYR A 42 17.73 -4.39 -4.37
C TYR A 42 16.25 -4.58 -4.73
N GLN A 43 15.42 -4.87 -3.73
CA GLN A 43 14.00 -5.14 -3.90
C GLN A 43 13.19 -4.53 -2.75
N LEU A 44 12.02 -3.97 -3.08
CA LEU A 44 11.01 -3.62 -2.09
C LEU A 44 10.24 -4.90 -1.73
N ASN A 45 10.66 -5.53 -0.64
CA ASN A 45 10.19 -6.85 -0.23
C ASN A 45 8.81 -6.82 0.44
N HIS A 46 8.67 -6.01 1.50
CA HIS A 46 7.45 -5.98 2.31
C HIS A 46 7.05 -4.56 2.73
N PHE A 47 5.79 -4.42 3.12
CA PHE A 47 5.27 -3.29 3.89
C PHE A 47 4.81 -3.77 5.25
N MET A 48 5.14 -3.00 6.29
CA MET A 48 4.71 -3.29 7.65
C MET A 48 3.58 -2.35 8.07
N LEU A 49 2.48 -2.92 8.53
CA LEU A 49 1.37 -2.20 9.14
C LEU A 49 1.19 -2.62 10.60
N ARG A 50 0.95 -1.63 11.47
CA ARG A 50 0.49 -1.90 12.83
C ARG A 50 -0.99 -2.24 12.77
N ILE A 51 -1.40 -3.27 13.49
CA ILE A 51 -2.79 -3.71 13.51
C ILE A 51 -3.31 -3.77 14.94
N ARG A 52 -4.59 -3.42 15.12
CA ARG A 52 -5.25 -3.32 16.42
C ARG A 52 -5.76 -4.67 16.87
N ASP A 53 -6.51 -5.36 16.01
CA ASP A 53 -7.10 -6.66 16.30
C ASP A 53 -6.70 -7.66 15.20
N PRO A 54 -5.89 -8.69 15.51
CA PRO A 54 -5.48 -9.69 14.53
C PRO A 54 -6.64 -10.53 14.02
N LYS A 55 -7.70 -10.75 14.79
CA LYS A 55 -8.85 -11.53 14.34
C LYS A 55 -9.58 -10.83 13.20
N ALA A 56 -9.95 -9.57 13.41
CA ALA A 56 -10.61 -8.78 12.37
C ALA A 56 -9.69 -8.59 11.15
N THR A 57 -8.42 -8.28 11.40
CA THR A 57 -7.45 -7.99 10.34
C THR A 57 -7.11 -9.22 9.48
N LEU A 58 -6.86 -10.38 10.11
CA LEU A 58 -6.59 -11.61 9.37
C LEU A 58 -7.81 -12.11 8.61
N HIS A 59 -9.02 -11.95 9.16
CA HIS A 59 -10.24 -12.24 8.40
C HIS A 59 -10.32 -11.40 7.12
N PHE A 60 -10.06 -10.09 7.23
CA PHE A 60 -10.03 -9.21 6.06
C PHE A 60 -8.98 -9.65 5.03
N TYR A 61 -7.70 -9.78 5.43
CA TYR A 61 -6.64 -10.06 4.47
C TYR A 61 -6.64 -11.50 3.93
N MET A 62 -7.04 -12.48 4.73
CA MET A 62 -7.00 -13.89 4.33
C MET A 62 -8.29 -14.36 3.66
N GLU A 63 -9.45 -14.09 4.27
CA GLU A 63 -10.74 -14.57 3.76
C GLU A 63 -11.30 -13.64 2.70
N LEU A 64 -11.29 -12.33 2.96
CA LEU A 64 -11.88 -11.37 2.04
C LEU A 64 -10.93 -10.97 0.91
N MET A 65 -9.64 -10.84 1.17
CA MET A 65 -8.65 -10.43 0.17
C MET A 65 -7.83 -11.59 -0.40
N GLY A 66 -7.89 -12.80 0.18
CA GLY A 66 -7.31 -14.02 -0.41
C GLY A 66 -5.81 -14.23 -0.18
N MET A 67 -5.17 -13.48 0.73
CA MET A 67 -3.78 -13.71 1.11
C MET A 67 -3.66 -14.94 2.04
N ARG A 68 -2.44 -15.44 2.22
CA ARG A 68 -2.16 -16.55 3.15
C ARG A 68 -0.95 -16.23 4.02
N THR A 69 -1.01 -16.68 5.27
CA THR A 69 0.10 -16.54 6.22
C THR A 69 1.28 -17.41 5.77
N ILE A 70 2.45 -16.81 5.66
CA ILE A 70 3.72 -17.54 5.48
C ILE A 70 4.17 -18.06 6.84
N PHE A 71 4.28 -17.17 7.83
CA PHE A 71 4.61 -17.51 9.21
C PHE A 71 3.98 -16.53 10.19
N THR A 72 3.97 -16.94 11.46
CA THR A 72 3.64 -16.08 12.60
C THR A 72 4.80 -16.12 13.58
N LEU A 73 5.25 -14.95 14.03
CA LEU A 73 6.34 -14.82 14.99
C LEU A 73 5.87 -14.03 16.21
N ASN A 74 5.89 -14.67 17.38
CA ASN A 74 5.76 -13.95 18.64
C ASN A 74 7.12 -13.34 19.02
N ALA A 75 7.23 -12.01 18.99
CA ALA A 75 8.44 -11.27 19.31
C ALA A 75 8.50 -10.82 20.79
N GLY A 76 7.56 -11.28 21.63
CA GLY A 76 7.43 -10.86 23.02
C GLY A 76 6.25 -9.90 23.17
N PRO A 77 6.45 -8.56 23.09
CA PRO A 77 5.38 -7.59 23.29
C PRO A 77 4.46 -7.39 22.06
N PHE A 78 4.77 -8.05 20.95
CA PHE A 78 3.97 -8.02 19.73
C PHE A 78 4.10 -9.33 18.97
N THR A 79 3.13 -9.59 18.10
CA THR A 79 3.14 -10.72 17.17
C THR A 79 3.12 -10.21 15.74
N ILE A 80 3.98 -10.80 14.91
CA ILE A 80 4.08 -10.53 13.48
C ILE A 80 3.31 -11.63 12.74
N TYR A 81 2.39 -11.25 11.87
CA TYR A 81 1.77 -12.11 10.88
C TYR A 81 2.28 -11.70 9.51
N PHE A 82 3.01 -12.58 8.85
CA PHE A 82 3.63 -12.29 7.56
C PHE A 82 2.82 -12.97 6.45
N LEU A 83 2.28 -12.20 5.52
CA LEU A 83 1.29 -12.66 4.53
C LEU A 83 1.78 -12.43 3.10
N ALA A 84 1.34 -13.29 2.19
CA ALA A 84 1.55 -13.14 0.75
C ALA A 84 0.39 -13.73 -0.07
N TYR A 85 0.34 -13.41 -1.36
CA TYR A 85 -0.59 -14.04 -2.29
C TYR A 85 -0.07 -15.38 -2.81
N PRO A 86 -0.87 -16.47 -2.74
CA PRO A 86 -0.58 -17.71 -3.45
C PRO A 86 -0.51 -17.48 -4.96
N GLN A 87 0.63 -17.78 -5.59
CA GLN A 87 0.86 -17.47 -7.00
C GLN A 87 0.36 -18.58 -7.95
N THR A 88 0.27 -19.84 -7.50
CA THR A 88 -0.11 -20.98 -8.34
C THR A 88 -1.41 -21.65 -7.87
N PRO A 89 -2.10 -22.43 -8.74
CA PRO A 89 -3.22 -23.27 -8.33
C PRO A 89 -2.88 -24.23 -7.19
N GLU A 90 -1.66 -24.78 -7.18
CA GLU A 90 -1.18 -25.72 -6.17
C GLU A 90 -1.06 -25.01 -4.81
N HIS A 91 -0.45 -23.82 -4.78
CA HIS A 91 -0.39 -23.00 -3.57
C HIS A 91 -1.77 -22.57 -3.06
N ARG A 92 -2.74 -22.36 -3.95
CA ARG A 92 -4.13 -22.06 -3.55
C ARG A 92 -4.85 -23.28 -2.97
N ALA A 93 -4.53 -24.48 -3.45
CA ALA A 93 -5.14 -25.73 -3.00
C ALA A 93 -4.53 -26.24 -1.69
N ASP A 94 -3.24 -25.96 -1.43
CA ASP A 94 -2.53 -26.37 -0.23
C ASP A 94 -1.79 -25.19 0.44
N PRO A 95 -2.45 -24.50 1.39
CA PRO A 95 -1.83 -23.40 2.14
C PRO A 95 -0.60 -23.82 2.95
N ALA A 96 -0.50 -25.08 3.39
CA ALA A 96 0.65 -25.54 4.17
C ALA A 96 1.88 -25.70 3.28
N ALA A 97 1.71 -26.28 2.08
CA ALA A 97 2.77 -26.34 1.07
C ALA A 97 3.19 -24.92 0.65
N PHE A 98 2.23 -24.01 0.42
CA PHE A 98 2.52 -22.60 0.15
C PHE A 98 3.42 -21.97 1.23
N SER A 99 3.07 -22.09 2.51
CA SER A 99 3.88 -21.53 3.58
C SER A 99 5.27 -22.16 3.62
N GLN A 100 5.38 -23.49 3.47
CA GLN A 100 6.66 -24.20 3.48
C GLN A 100 7.60 -23.76 2.34
N ASP A 101 7.05 -23.53 1.15
CA ASP A 101 7.83 -23.08 -0.01
C ASP A 101 8.36 -21.65 0.15
N LEU A 102 7.64 -20.79 0.88
CA LEU A 102 8.01 -19.38 1.06
C LEU A 102 8.91 -19.13 2.28
N ILE A 103 8.89 -19.99 3.30
CA ILE A 103 9.71 -19.84 4.53
C ILE A 103 11.23 -19.73 4.29
N PRO A 104 11.87 -20.46 3.35
CA PRO A 104 13.31 -20.37 3.14
C PRO A 104 13.75 -18.92 2.87
N HIS A 105 14.74 -18.43 3.63
CA HIS A 105 15.21 -17.04 3.52
C HIS A 105 15.61 -16.63 2.10
N SER A 106 16.16 -17.57 1.32
CA SER A 106 16.52 -17.34 -0.09
C SER A 106 15.32 -17.02 -0.98
N VAL A 107 14.13 -17.52 -0.64
CA VAL A 107 12.86 -17.28 -1.34
C VAL A 107 12.18 -16.04 -0.75
N MET A 108 11.99 -16.02 0.57
CA MET A 108 11.26 -14.93 1.25
C MET A 108 11.88 -13.56 1.00
N CYS A 109 13.20 -13.42 1.14
CA CYS A 109 13.90 -12.14 0.93
C CYS A 109 13.88 -11.66 -0.53
N ARG A 110 13.43 -12.51 -1.47
CA ARG A 110 13.30 -12.19 -2.89
C ARG A 110 11.85 -12.08 -3.37
N THR A 111 10.90 -12.34 -2.49
CA THR A 111 9.47 -12.26 -2.80
C THR A 111 9.04 -10.80 -2.70
N LEU A 112 8.26 -10.32 -3.68
CA LEU A 112 7.77 -8.95 -3.69
C LEU A 112 6.34 -8.89 -3.15
N GLY A 113 5.95 -7.75 -2.59
CA GLY A 113 4.57 -7.50 -2.18
C GLY A 113 4.13 -8.30 -0.95
N LEU A 114 5.06 -8.57 -0.03
CA LEU A 114 4.77 -9.20 1.25
C LEU A 114 4.12 -8.19 2.20
N LEU A 115 3.21 -8.65 3.04
CA LEU A 115 2.54 -7.82 4.05
C LEU A 115 2.91 -8.30 5.45
N GLU A 116 3.56 -7.43 6.21
CA GLU A 116 3.93 -7.65 7.60
C GLU A 116 2.90 -6.95 8.51
N LEU A 117 2.06 -7.73 9.17
CA LEU A 117 1.06 -7.20 10.09
C LEU A 117 1.56 -7.39 11.52
N CYS A 118 1.86 -6.31 12.24
CA CYS A 118 2.28 -6.42 13.65
C CYS A 118 1.18 -6.00 14.60
N HIS A 119 0.74 -6.97 15.40
CA HIS A 119 -0.19 -6.78 16.49
C HIS A 119 0.58 -6.55 17.78
N TYR A 120 0.45 -5.37 18.37
CA TYR A 120 0.99 -5.08 19.70
C TYR A 120 -0.02 -5.56 20.74
N HIS A 121 0.39 -6.44 21.65
CA HIS A 121 -0.54 -7.13 22.56
C HIS A 121 -1.28 -6.13 23.46
N GLY A 122 -2.60 -6.27 23.56
CA GLY A 122 -3.49 -5.36 24.29
C GLY A 122 -3.99 -4.17 23.46
N SER A 123 -3.56 -4.02 22.19
CA SER A 123 -4.11 -2.99 21.29
C SER A 123 -5.55 -3.29 20.87
N GLU A 124 -5.97 -4.55 20.90
CA GLU A 124 -7.34 -5.00 20.61
C GLU A 124 -8.37 -4.40 21.58
N ASP A 125 -7.95 -4.06 22.80
CA ASP A 125 -8.75 -3.44 23.86
C ASP A 125 -8.79 -1.90 23.76
N GLN A 126 -7.98 -1.31 22.87
CA GLN A 126 -7.94 0.15 22.65
C GLN A 126 -9.04 0.59 21.68
N PRO A 127 -9.48 1.86 21.69
CA PRO A 127 -10.49 2.34 20.74
C PRO A 127 -10.03 2.20 19.28
N PRO A 128 -10.95 2.10 18.30
CA PRO A 128 -10.60 2.00 16.88
C PRO A 128 -9.65 3.08 16.37
N SER A 129 -9.69 4.29 16.95
CA SER A 129 -8.82 5.41 16.61
C SER A 129 -7.39 5.32 17.19
N PHE A 130 -7.06 4.23 17.90
CA PHE A 130 -5.74 4.06 18.53
C PHE A 130 -4.60 3.99 17.50
N ILE A 131 -4.88 3.42 16.32
CA ILE A 131 -3.92 3.37 15.21
C ILE A 131 -4.24 4.51 14.25
N SER A 132 -3.23 5.33 13.92
CA SER A 132 -3.37 6.31 12.85
C SER A 132 -3.26 5.61 11.49
N ASN A 133 -4.23 5.91 10.62
CA ASN A 133 -4.24 5.42 9.26
C ASN A 133 -3.43 6.28 8.28
N GLY A 134 -2.87 7.40 8.73
CA GLY A 134 -2.09 8.31 7.89
C GLY A 134 -2.90 9.23 6.96
N ASN A 135 -4.23 9.18 7.03
CA ASN A 135 -5.14 9.97 6.19
C ASN A 135 -6.04 10.93 6.98
N THR A 136 -5.93 10.89 8.32
CA THR A 136 -6.71 11.76 9.22
C THR A 136 -5.80 12.85 9.79
N PRO A 137 -6.07 14.14 9.55
CA PRO A 137 -5.34 15.23 10.17
C PRO A 137 -5.40 15.19 11.71
N PRO A 138 -4.35 15.65 12.41
CA PRO A 138 -3.10 16.21 11.89
C PRO A 138 -2.04 15.14 11.53
N HIS A 139 -2.39 13.85 11.55
CA HIS A 139 -1.45 12.73 11.43
C HIS A 139 -1.33 12.20 10.00
N LEU A 140 -1.24 13.10 9.02
CA LEU A 140 -1.08 12.73 7.61
C LEU A 140 0.30 12.07 7.37
N GLY A 141 0.34 11.06 6.50
CA GLY A 141 1.54 10.27 6.23
C GLY A 141 1.32 9.21 5.15
N PHE A 142 1.45 7.93 5.54
CA PHE A 142 1.12 6.80 4.64
C PHE A 142 -0.33 6.91 4.16
N ASN A 143 -0.56 6.80 2.85
CA ASN A 143 -1.90 6.96 2.28
C ASN A 143 -2.62 5.60 2.14
N HIS A 144 -2.13 4.69 1.29
CA HIS A 144 -2.81 3.43 1.03
C HIS A 144 -1.88 2.29 0.59
N LEU A 145 -2.38 1.06 0.68
CA LEU A 145 -1.87 -0.08 -0.08
C LEU A 145 -2.65 -0.22 -1.39
N GLY A 146 -1.99 -0.59 -2.48
CA GLY A 146 -2.62 -0.84 -3.78
C GLY A 146 -2.67 -2.33 -4.12
N PHE A 147 -3.86 -2.82 -4.48
CA PHE A 147 -4.09 -4.20 -4.92
C PHE A 147 -4.71 -4.20 -6.31
N THR A 148 -4.17 -5.03 -7.21
CA THR A 148 -4.80 -5.24 -8.51
C THR A 148 -5.82 -6.37 -8.44
N VAL A 149 -6.97 -6.18 -9.08
CA VAL A 149 -8.05 -7.17 -9.14
C VAL A 149 -8.53 -7.34 -10.59
N PRO A 150 -9.05 -8.52 -10.98
CA PRO A 150 -9.55 -8.74 -12.34
C PRO A 150 -10.75 -7.86 -12.70
N ASP A 151 -11.60 -7.54 -11.72
CA ASP A 151 -12.84 -6.78 -11.91
C ASP A 151 -13.12 -5.98 -10.63
N VAL A 152 -12.87 -4.66 -10.67
CA VAL A 152 -12.99 -3.78 -9.50
C VAL A 152 -14.41 -3.74 -8.98
N ARG A 153 -15.41 -3.62 -9.87
CA ARG A 153 -16.82 -3.52 -9.47
C ARG A 153 -17.26 -4.79 -8.75
N LYS A 154 -16.96 -5.97 -9.30
CA LYS A 154 -17.30 -7.25 -8.64
C LYS A 154 -16.59 -7.41 -7.30
N ALA A 155 -15.34 -6.97 -7.20
CA ALA A 155 -14.59 -7.02 -5.94
C ALA A 155 -15.26 -6.13 -4.88
N VAL A 156 -15.55 -4.87 -5.22
CA VAL A 156 -16.22 -3.92 -4.33
C VAL A 156 -17.61 -4.42 -3.92
N ASP A 157 -18.41 -4.93 -4.86
CA ASP A 157 -19.76 -5.46 -4.56
C ASP A 157 -19.72 -6.68 -3.64
N ARG A 158 -18.71 -7.54 -3.77
CA ARG A 158 -18.49 -8.63 -2.81
C ARG A 158 -18.14 -8.09 -1.44
N LEU A 159 -17.10 -7.24 -1.36
CA LEU A 159 -16.58 -6.72 -0.10
C LEU A 159 -17.64 -5.91 0.67
N ARG A 160 -18.45 -5.10 -0.04
CA ARG A 160 -19.59 -4.39 0.52
C ARG A 160 -20.62 -5.33 1.16
N ARG A 161 -20.93 -6.46 0.51
CA ARG A 161 -21.86 -7.47 1.06
C ARG A 161 -21.31 -8.15 2.31
N GLU A 162 -19.99 -8.29 2.40
CA GLU A 162 -19.29 -8.80 3.59
C GLU A 162 -19.10 -7.70 4.67
N GLY A 163 -19.66 -6.51 4.49
CA GLY A 163 -19.64 -5.42 5.47
C GLY A 163 -18.40 -4.53 5.45
N VAL A 164 -17.54 -4.67 4.44
CA VAL A 164 -16.38 -3.78 4.27
C VAL A 164 -16.84 -2.37 3.89
N LYS A 165 -16.25 -1.37 4.54
CA LYS A 165 -16.52 0.04 4.26
C LYS A 165 -15.90 0.45 2.92
N VAL A 166 -16.74 0.88 2.00
CA VAL A 166 -16.33 1.51 0.73
C VAL A 166 -16.20 3.01 0.97
N VAL A 167 -15.00 3.55 0.79
CA VAL A 167 -14.69 4.98 0.98
C VAL A 167 -14.93 5.75 -0.32
N LYS A 168 -14.55 5.12 -1.44
CA LYS A 168 -14.76 5.65 -2.79
C LYS A 168 -15.12 4.48 -3.70
N ASP A 169 -16.26 4.55 -4.35
CA ASP A 169 -16.70 3.52 -5.28
C ASP A 169 -16.11 3.69 -6.69
N VAL A 170 -16.27 2.68 -7.53
CA VAL A 170 -16.13 2.81 -8.98
C VAL A 170 -17.18 3.79 -9.52
N ASP A 171 -16.86 4.45 -10.62
CA ASP A 171 -17.60 5.58 -11.20
C ASP A 171 -17.54 6.90 -10.40
N GLU A 172 -17.10 6.88 -9.13
CA GLU A 172 -16.96 8.09 -8.33
C GLU A 172 -15.69 8.88 -8.69
N GLY A 173 -15.81 10.21 -8.55
CA GLY A 173 -14.69 11.13 -8.65
C GLY A 173 -13.80 11.11 -7.40
N PRO A 174 -12.91 12.12 -7.27
CA PRO A 174 -12.15 12.35 -6.04
C PRO A 174 -13.07 12.57 -4.84
N VAL A 175 -12.66 12.09 -3.66
CA VAL A 175 -13.35 12.26 -2.38
C VAL A 175 -12.39 12.84 -1.33
N GLU A 176 -12.91 13.29 -0.19
CA GLU A 176 -12.08 13.84 0.88
C GLU A 176 -11.04 12.80 1.36
N GLY A 177 -9.77 13.21 1.42
CA GLY A 177 -8.64 12.33 1.76
C GLY A 177 -8.07 11.53 0.58
N ILE A 178 -8.74 11.53 -0.60
CA ILE A 178 -8.29 10.81 -1.80
C ILE A 178 -8.37 11.75 -3.03
N PRO A 179 -7.24 12.36 -3.47
CA PRO A 179 -5.87 12.23 -2.94
C PRO A 179 -5.48 13.29 -1.89
N THR A 180 -6.33 14.29 -1.60
CA THR A 180 -5.98 15.39 -0.69
C THR A 180 -7.13 15.73 0.26
N THR A 181 -6.78 16.32 1.41
CA THR A 181 -7.72 16.78 2.43
C THR A 181 -8.00 18.27 2.33
N SER A 182 -9.17 18.70 2.80
CA SER A 182 -9.50 20.11 3.03
C SER A 182 -8.57 20.74 4.06
N TRP A 183 -8.04 19.96 5.01
CA TRP A 183 -7.08 20.45 6.01
C TRP A 183 -5.83 21.04 5.36
N GLU A 184 -5.23 20.32 4.41
CA GLU A 184 -4.07 20.81 3.65
C GLU A 184 -4.41 22.11 2.88
N ARG A 185 -5.55 22.11 2.19
CA ARG A 185 -5.94 23.21 1.29
C ARG A 185 -6.41 24.46 2.01
N GLU A 186 -7.31 24.29 2.97
CA GLU A 186 -8.05 25.38 3.62
C GLU A 186 -7.34 25.86 4.89
N THR A 187 -6.70 24.97 5.65
CA THR A 187 -6.00 25.35 6.89
C THR A 187 -4.56 25.78 6.61
N HIS A 188 -3.88 25.13 5.66
CA HIS A 188 -2.46 25.37 5.39
C HIS A 188 -2.18 26.06 4.05
N GLY A 189 -3.17 26.21 3.17
CA GLY A 189 -2.99 26.89 1.88
C GLY A 189 -2.10 26.12 0.89
N ILE A 190 -1.92 24.81 1.09
CA ILE A 190 -1.10 23.93 0.23
C ILE A 190 -1.96 22.99 -0.59
N ALA A 191 -1.41 22.38 -1.65
CA ALA A 191 -2.16 21.49 -2.55
C ALA A 191 -3.45 22.13 -3.13
N THR A 192 -3.44 23.44 -3.37
CA THR A 192 -4.58 24.24 -3.84
C THR A 192 -4.82 24.18 -5.34
N GLN A 193 -3.89 23.58 -6.10
CA GLN A 193 -4.00 23.43 -7.54
C GLN A 193 -5.14 22.47 -7.90
N ALA A 194 -5.80 22.71 -9.03
CA ALA A 194 -6.80 21.80 -9.54
C ALA A 194 -6.15 20.46 -9.92
N LEU A 195 -6.85 19.35 -9.68
CA LEU A 195 -6.40 18.03 -10.15
C LEU A 195 -6.21 18.02 -11.66
N ASP A 196 -5.21 17.28 -12.13
CA ASP A 196 -4.99 17.09 -13.57
C ASP A 196 -6.24 16.48 -14.24
N PRO A 197 -6.70 16.99 -15.39
CA PRO A 197 -7.86 16.44 -16.10
C PRO A 197 -7.70 14.97 -16.50
N GLY A 198 -6.48 14.53 -16.81
CA GLY A 198 -6.17 13.13 -17.09
C GLY A 198 -6.35 12.27 -15.85
N PHE A 199 -5.81 12.72 -14.70
CA PHE A 199 -6.04 12.04 -13.42
C PHE A 199 -7.53 11.95 -13.06
N ARG A 200 -8.29 13.04 -13.21
CA ARG A 200 -9.75 13.04 -12.97
C ARG A 200 -10.52 12.05 -13.85
N LYS A 201 -10.07 11.79 -15.08
CA LYS A 201 -10.67 10.77 -15.96
C LYS A 201 -10.36 9.34 -15.50
N MET A 202 -9.30 9.17 -14.71
CA MET A 202 -8.88 7.87 -14.18
C MET A 202 -9.55 7.53 -12.86
N THR A 203 -9.90 8.53 -12.03
CA THR A 203 -10.52 8.28 -10.71
C THR A 203 -11.74 7.35 -10.74
N PRO A 204 -12.63 7.37 -11.76
CA PRO A 204 -13.78 6.46 -11.79
C PRO A 204 -13.41 4.98 -11.99
N LYS A 205 -12.16 4.67 -12.40
CA LYS A 205 -11.72 3.31 -12.77
C LYS A 205 -11.18 2.50 -11.59
N PHE A 206 -10.86 3.12 -10.46
CA PHE A 206 -10.38 2.45 -9.25
C PHE A 206 -11.29 2.76 -8.06
N ALA A 207 -11.22 1.95 -7.01
CA ALA A 207 -12.01 2.13 -5.79
C ALA A 207 -11.11 2.14 -4.55
N PHE A 208 -11.63 2.69 -3.45
CA PHE A 208 -10.99 2.64 -2.14
C PHE A 208 -11.93 2.05 -1.11
N ILE A 209 -11.41 1.08 -0.36
CA ILE A 209 -12.05 0.49 0.81
C ILE A 209 -11.18 0.70 2.05
N GLU A 210 -11.75 0.49 3.24
CA GLU A 210 -10.99 0.48 4.49
C GLU A 210 -10.79 -0.95 5.00
N ASP A 211 -9.57 -1.24 5.44
CA ASP A 211 -9.30 -2.41 6.29
C ASP A 211 -9.87 -2.17 7.71
N PRO A 212 -9.86 -3.18 8.60
CA PRO A 212 -10.37 -3.05 9.97
C PRO A 212 -9.64 -2.02 10.86
N ASN A 213 -8.47 -1.54 10.42
CA ASN A 213 -7.66 -0.53 11.12
C ASN A 213 -7.83 0.87 10.50
N GLY A 214 -8.68 1.00 9.47
CA GLY A 214 -8.94 2.25 8.76
C GLY A 214 -7.88 2.61 7.72
N TYR A 215 -6.93 1.72 7.41
CA TYR A 215 -6.02 1.92 6.29
C TYR A 215 -6.80 1.84 4.98
N LEU A 216 -6.49 2.77 4.09
CA LEU A 216 -7.04 2.78 2.75
C LEU A 216 -6.41 1.66 1.91
N ILE A 217 -7.26 0.93 1.21
CA ILE A 217 -6.88 -0.12 0.25
C ILE A 217 -7.43 0.28 -1.11
N GLU A 218 -6.53 0.60 -2.05
CA GLU A 218 -6.87 0.90 -3.43
C GLU A 218 -7.06 -0.41 -4.21
N LEU A 219 -8.19 -0.52 -4.92
CA LEU A 219 -8.47 -1.60 -5.85
C LEU A 219 -8.35 -1.08 -7.29
N VAL A 220 -7.35 -1.58 -8.00
CA VAL A 220 -7.00 -1.18 -9.37
C VAL A 220 -7.30 -2.34 -10.32
N PRO A 221 -7.86 -2.11 -11.52
CA PRO A 221 -8.02 -3.18 -12.49
C PRO A 221 -6.65 -3.69 -12.97
N GLN A 222 -6.50 -5.00 -13.14
CA GLN A 222 -5.28 -5.60 -13.72
C GLN A 222 -5.05 -5.13 -15.17
N ASP A 223 -6.14 -4.94 -15.92
CA ASP A 223 -6.12 -4.40 -17.27
C ASP A 223 -6.66 -2.97 -17.27
N LEU A 224 -5.76 -2.01 -17.07
CA LEU A 224 -6.11 -0.59 -17.15
C LEU A 224 -6.05 -0.13 -18.61
N SER A 225 -7.14 -0.30 -19.35
CA SER A 225 -7.27 0.38 -20.65
C SER A 225 -7.44 1.88 -20.41
N LEU A 226 -6.47 2.66 -20.88
CA LEU A 226 -6.49 4.12 -20.79
C LEU A 226 -7.51 4.72 -21.75
#